data_AF-A0A8R7TXB2-F1
#
_entry.id   AF-A0A8R7TXB2-F1
#
_cell.length_a   1.000
_cell.length_b   1.000
_cell.length_c   1.000
_cell.angle_alpha   90.00
_cell.angle_beta   90.00
_cell.angle_gamma   90.00
#
_symmetry.space_group_name_H-M   'P 1'
#
loop_
_entity.id
_entity.type
_entity.pdbx_description
1 polymer ?
#
loop_
_entity_poly.entity_id
_entity_poly.type
_entity_poly.pdbx_seq_one_letter_code
_entity_poly.pdbx_strand_id
1 'polypeptide(L)'
;MARTPASDDDDDGPPTYTVARGTRRDPRLKDLGISCMLNTEVAALLAVIRRRPDPYAYLPPAVAAAEEAVFAGLIQSLKSLRALLFQPRHGAWRCSDPSMYLSPFLDVVQSEEVPPAATGVALSSVLKILRIDVFDECSPGARDAIQAILTAVTNCRIERIADAGAEEAVLLRVLQVLAALLRARAAPLLSDSAVCTAVNTCFQVVQHAASSRGSELLQRTARHCMHEILQAVFARLPDIRDDAEDDMSVTSAAGFGARCMVDVFNFLCSLLLNAPDMVMTPEGHGAFTSEEDVQLFALVLLNSAVELGGEAIGKHPKLLRLIQDDLFYHLIYYATECSPLVLSMICSTVLNLYNFLRRFLKLQLEAFFMYVILRVGSGASGMQLQEVAIEGLISFCRQPTFVIEMYVNYDCDPLMRNVFEEVGKLLCKAAYPLSNPMTTVQLQAFEGLVNMITTIADNVEVEKAPDQEAYNVEISEYRLFWLERWDSSDDHGHETWVDFVRKRKLKKKKVAIAANHYNRDEKKGVEFLKLCHLVPTPPDPKSMAYFLRYSPGLDKVKIGEFLGDPDEFNLKVLKEFTDTF
;
A
#
# COMPACT_ATOMS: atom_id res chain seq x y z
N MET A 1 -62.31 38.38 -32.12
CA MET A 1 -62.07 37.85 -33.49
C MET A 1 -60.87 36.92 -33.37
N ALA A 2 -60.84 35.62 -33.65
CA ALA A 2 -61.76 34.58 -34.17
C ALA A 2 -61.21 33.21 -33.63
N ARG A 3 -62.04 32.25 -33.18
CA ARG A 3 -62.28 30.88 -33.76
C ARG A 3 -61.11 30.34 -34.62
N THR A 4 -60.55 29.12 -34.45
CA THR A 4 -61.16 27.76 -34.36
C THR A 4 -60.10 26.65 -34.03
N PRO A 5 -60.49 25.37 -33.80
CA PRO A 5 -59.76 24.33 -33.04
C PRO A 5 -59.28 23.07 -33.83
N ALA A 6 -58.76 22.06 -33.09
CA ALA A 6 -58.48 20.63 -33.41
C ALA A 6 -57.21 20.33 -34.26
N SER A 7 -56.42 19.26 -34.10
CA SER A 7 -56.64 17.90 -33.56
C SER A 7 -55.30 17.19 -33.23
N ASP A 8 -55.33 16.34 -32.19
CA ASP A 8 -54.78 14.97 -32.01
C ASP A 8 -53.43 14.56 -32.63
N ASP A 9 -52.47 14.18 -31.78
CA ASP A 9 -52.09 12.76 -31.59
C ASP A 9 -51.13 12.60 -30.39
N ASP A 10 -51.44 11.62 -29.54
CA ASP A 10 -50.75 11.22 -28.32
C ASP A 10 -49.38 10.55 -28.58
N ASP A 11 -48.35 10.89 -27.80
CA ASP A 11 -47.39 9.90 -27.29
C ASP A 11 -46.80 10.36 -25.94
N ASP A 12 -46.92 9.47 -24.97
CA ASP A 12 -46.80 9.70 -23.54
C ASP A 12 -45.37 9.35 -23.09
N GLY A 13 -44.53 10.37 -22.86
CA GLY A 13 -43.18 10.21 -22.31
C GLY A 13 -43.05 10.97 -20.99
N PRO A 14 -42.51 10.36 -19.91
CA PRO A 14 -42.51 10.98 -18.59
C PRO A 14 -41.58 12.21 -18.55
N PRO A 15 -41.93 13.26 -17.77
CA PRO A 15 -41.14 14.48 -17.72
C PRO A 15 -39.79 14.20 -17.04
N THR A 16 -38.75 14.73 -17.66
CA THR A 16 -37.39 14.80 -17.11
C THR A 16 -37.42 15.61 -15.80
N TYR A 17 -37.27 14.92 -14.67
CA TYR A 17 -36.98 15.55 -13.40
C TYR A 17 -35.59 16.16 -13.46
N THR A 18 -35.54 17.45 -13.80
CA THR A 18 -34.44 18.32 -13.45
C THR A 18 -34.29 18.31 -11.94
N VAL A 19 -33.22 17.68 -11.45
CA VAL A 19 -32.85 17.69 -10.03
C VAL A 19 -32.54 19.13 -9.64
N ALA A 20 -33.52 19.76 -9.01
CA ALA A 20 -33.41 21.09 -8.45
C ALA A 20 -32.28 21.10 -7.40
N ARG A 21 -31.35 22.03 -7.60
CA ARG A 21 -30.33 22.46 -6.63
C ARG A 21 -30.92 22.54 -5.22
N GLY A 22 -30.34 21.77 -4.30
CA GLY A 22 -30.66 21.81 -2.88
C GLY A 22 -30.64 23.23 -2.33
N THR A 23 -31.69 23.57 -1.60
CA THR A 23 -31.81 24.78 -0.77
C THR A 23 -30.59 24.90 0.14
N ARG A 24 -29.77 25.95 -0.07
CA ARG A 24 -28.67 26.30 0.85
C ARG A 24 -29.28 26.58 2.24
N ARG A 25 -29.08 25.67 3.20
CA ARG A 25 -29.44 25.87 4.62
C ARG A 25 -28.78 27.14 5.14
N ASP A 26 -29.52 27.94 5.92
CA ASP A 26 -29.02 29.15 6.58
C ASP A 26 -27.80 28.80 7.47
N PRO A 27 -26.62 29.41 7.26
CA PRO A 27 -25.42 29.14 8.06
C PRO A 27 -25.65 29.36 9.57
N ARG A 28 -26.57 30.25 9.97
CA ARG A 28 -26.91 30.50 11.37
C ARG A 28 -27.57 29.30 12.05
N LEU A 29 -28.36 28.52 11.30
CA LEU A 29 -28.99 27.29 11.81
C LEU A 29 -27.95 26.19 12.02
N LYS A 30 -26.87 26.17 11.23
CA LYS A 30 -25.75 25.25 11.41
C LYS A 30 -24.98 25.57 12.69
N ASP A 31 -24.69 26.84 12.95
CA ASP A 31 -23.94 27.26 14.14
C ASP A 31 -24.72 27.08 15.44
N LEU A 32 -26.03 27.36 15.42
CA LEU A 32 -26.90 27.08 16.56
C LEU A 32 -26.98 25.56 16.83
N GLY A 33 -27.08 24.75 15.77
CA GLY A 33 -27.08 23.29 15.89
C GLY A 33 -25.82 22.75 16.57
N ILE A 34 -24.64 23.24 16.18
CA ILE A 34 -23.36 22.86 16.80
C ILE A 34 -23.29 23.32 18.26
N SER A 35 -23.76 24.53 18.56
CA SER A 35 -23.80 25.06 19.93
C SER A 35 -24.72 24.22 20.84
N CYS A 36 -25.89 23.82 20.34
CA CYS A 36 -26.80 22.91 21.03
C CYS A 36 -26.18 21.51 21.23
N MET A 37 -25.45 21.00 20.23
CA MET A 37 -24.73 19.73 20.34
C MET A 37 -23.69 19.79 21.45
N LEU A 38 -22.78 20.78 21.44
CA LEU A 38 -21.76 20.92 22.48
C LEU A 38 -22.38 21.14 23.87
N ASN A 39 -23.46 21.91 23.97
CA ASN A 39 -24.16 22.07 25.24
C ASN A 39 -24.72 20.75 25.77
N THR A 40 -25.23 19.90 24.87
CA THR A 40 -25.72 18.56 25.23
C THR A 40 -24.58 17.68 25.73
N GLU A 41 -23.42 17.73 25.06
CA GLU A 41 -22.21 17.01 25.49
C GLU A 41 -21.72 17.48 26.87
N VAL A 42 -21.63 18.80 27.09
CA VAL A 42 -21.26 19.38 28.39
C VAL A 42 -22.25 18.97 29.49
N ALA A 43 -23.56 18.99 29.19
CA ALA A 43 -24.58 18.58 30.15
C ALA A 43 -24.47 17.09 30.50
N ALA A 44 -24.23 16.23 29.51
CA ALA A 44 -24.02 14.81 29.72
C ALA A 44 -22.79 14.56 30.60
N LEU A 45 -21.68 15.24 30.32
CA LEU A 45 -20.44 15.08 31.08
C LEU A 45 -20.58 15.54 32.54
N LEU A 46 -21.21 16.69 32.76
CA LEU A 46 -21.54 17.18 34.10
C LEU A 46 -22.48 16.23 34.86
N ALA A 47 -23.42 15.59 34.17
CA ALA A 47 -24.32 14.61 34.79
C ALA A 47 -23.57 13.36 35.24
N VAL A 48 -22.62 12.87 34.44
CA VAL A 48 -21.82 11.69 34.78
C VAL A 48 -20.82 11.99 35.89
N ILE A 49 -20.13 13.13 35.86
CA ILE A 49 -19.17 13.52 36.93
C ILE A 49 -19.88 13.66 38.28
N ARG A 50 -21.13 14.15 38.29
CA ARG A 50 -21.93 14.28 39.53
C ARG A 50 -22.58 12.99 39.99
N ARG A 51 -22.55 11.93 39.17
CA ARG A 51 -23.22 10.67 39.47
C ARG A 51 -22.42 9.93 40.53
N ARG A 52 -23.03 9.68 41.68
CA ARG A 52 -22.41 8.91 42.77
C ARG A 52 -22.42 7.41 42.47
N PRO A 53 -21.37 6.66 42.86
CA PRO A 53 -21.30 5.20 42.67
C PRO A 53 -22.43 4.44 43.39
N ASP A 54 -22.88 4.93 44.54
CA ASP A 54 -23.99 4.36 45.31
C ASP A 54 -24.95 5.48 45.79
N PRO A 55 -26.19 5.56 45.26
CA PRO A 55 -27.20 6.52 45.72
C PRO A 55 -27.66 6.32 47.16
N TYR A 56 -27.39 5.14 47.75
CA TYR A 56 -27.90 4.71 49.05
C TYR A 56 -26.82 4.64 50.14
N ALA A 57 -25.55 4.83 49.78
CA ALA A 57 -24.46 4.93 50.75
C ALA A 57 -24.54 6.28 51.50
N TYR A 58 -24.73 6.21 52.82
CA TYR A 58 -24.69 7.40 53.67
C TYR A 58 -23.24 7.87 53.86
N LEU A 59 -22.87 8.94 53.16
CA LEU A 59 -21.61 9.67 53.35
C LEU A 59 -21.87 10.94 54.17
N PRO A 60 -21.04 11.24 55.19
CA PRO A 60 -21.12 12.51 55.91
C PRO A 60 -21.00 13.70 54.95
N PRO A 61 -21.77 14.80 55.17
CA PRO A 61 -21.77 15.96 54.26
C PRO A 61 -20.39 16.57 53.99
N ALA A 62 -19.48 16.51 54.96
CA ALA A 62 -18.11 16.98 54.80
C ALA A 62 -17.28 16.13 53.81
N VAL A 63 -17.52 14.82 53.75
CA VAL A 63 -16.83 13.90 52.83
C VAL A 63 -17.42 14.03 51.42
N ALA A 64 -18.74 14.16 51.32
CA ALA A 64 -19.41 14.43 50.04
C ALA A 64 -18.99 15.79 49.44
N ALA A 65 -18.82 16.82 50.28
CA ALA A 65 -18.32 18.11 49.85
C ALA A 65 -16.83 18.08 49.47
N ALA A 66 -16.04 17.25 50.14
CA ALA A 66 -14.64 17.02 49.79
C ALA A 66 -14.50 16.29 48.43
N GLU A 67 -15.31 15.26 48.17
CA GLU A 67 -15.36 14.57 46.87
C GLU A 67 -15.83 15.51 45.73
N GLU A 68 -16.81 16.38 45.96
CA GLU A 68 -17.22 17.38 44.96
C GLU A 68 -16.15 18.47 44.74
N ALA A 69 -15.33 18.76 45.76
CA ALA A 69 -14.22 19.71 45.63
C ALA A 69 -13.09 19.20 44.73
N VAL A 70 -12.87 17.89 44.68
CA VAL A 70 -11.89 17.24 43.77
C VAL A 70 -12.16 17.65 42.31
N PHE A 71 -13.42 17.63 41.90
CA PHE A 71 -13.83 17.94 40.52
C PHE A 71 -14.19 19.41 40.28
N ALA A 72 -14.03 20.29 41.27
CA ALA A 72 -14.51 21.67 41.19
C ALA A 72 -13.91 22.45 40.01
N GLY A 73 -12.62 22.23 39.71
CA GLY A 73 -11.93 22.84 38.57
C GLY A 73 -12.51 22.42 37.22
N LEU A 74 -12.68 21.11 37.00
CA LEU A 74 -13.27 20.55 35.77
C LEU A 74 -14.72 20.99 35.59
N ILE A 75 -15.52 20.95 36.66
CA ILE A 75 -16.93 21.39 36.64
C ILE A 75 -17.02 22.88 36.29
N GLN A 76 -16.11 23.70 36.82
CA GLN A 76 -16.09 25.13 36.52
C GLN A 76 -15.66 25.42 35.08
N SER A 77 -14.68 24.67 34.55
CA SER A 77 -14.26 24.74 33.15
C SER A 77 -15.43 24.41 32.20
N LEU A 78 -16.14 23.31 32.45
CA LEU A 78 -17.32 22.90 31.68
C LEU A 78 -18.48 23.91 31.75
N LYS A 79 -18.74 24.50 32.93
CA LYS A 79 -19.73 25.57 33.07
C LYS A 79 -19.35 26.83 32.29
N SER A 80 -18.05 27.15 32.25
CA SER A 80 -17.52 28.31 31.52
C SER A 80 -17.67 28.12 30.01
N LEU A 81 -17.40 26.92 29.50
CA LEU A 81 -17.70 26.57 28.11
C LEU A 81 -19.19 26.72 27.79
N ARG A 82 -20.07 26.22 28.67
CA ARG A 82 -21.52 26.37 28.47
C ARG A 82 -21.96 27.84 28.39
N ALA A 83 -21.35 28.69 29.22
CA ALA A 83 -21.61 30.13 29.18
C ALA A 83 -21.12 30.74 27.85
N LEU A 84 -19.95 30.33 27.36
CA LEU A 84 -19.39 30.79 26.08
C LEU A 84 -20.30 30.46 24.88
N LEU A 85 -20.86 29.24 24.82
CA LEU A 85 -21.67 28.76 23.69
C LEU A 85 -22.92 29.58 23.40
N PHE A 86 -23.51 30.24 24.40
CA PHE A 86 -24.76 31.01 24.28
C PHE A 86 -24.58 32.50 24.56
N GLN A 87 -23.35 33.02 24.51
CA GLN A 87 -23.10 34.45 24.73
C GLN A 87 -23.72 35.31 23.60
N PRO A 88 -24.61 36.28 23.90
CA PRO A 88 -25.33 37.06 22.90
C PRO A 88 -24.47 37.95 21.98
N ARG A 89 -23.21 38.20 22.37
CA ARG A 89 -22.30 39.14 21.68
C ARG A 89 -21.25 38.47 20.78
N HIS A 90 -21.10 37.14 20.86
CA HIS A 90 -20.13 36.37 20.06
C HIS A 90 -20.84 35.27 19.27
N GLY A 91 -21.54 35.65 18.20
CA GLY A 91 -22.11 34.70 17.23
C GLY A 91 -21.07 33.93 16.39
N ALA A 92 -19.79 34.00 16.76
CA ALA A 92 -18.65 33.48 16.00
C ALA A 92 -17.63 32.75 16.91
N TRP A 93 -18.06 32.10 18.00
CA TRP A 93 -17.14 31.33 18.85
C TRP A 93 -16.40 30.22 18.09
N ARG A 94 -16.95 29.76 16.95
CA ARG A 94 -16.30 28.82 16.02
C ARG A 94 -15.11 29.41 15.25
N CYS A 95 -15.03 30.73 15.15
CA CYS A 95 -13.88 31.44 14.58
C CYS A 95 -12.81 31.75 15.63
N SER A 96 -13.07 31.41 16.90
CA SER A 96 -12.08 31.48 17.97
C SER A 96 -11.23 30.21 17.96
N ASP A 97 -10.11 30.27 18.68
CA ASP A 97 -9.19 29.13 18.87
C ASP A 97 -9.94 27.87 19.35
N PRO A 98 -9.86 26.73 18.62
CA PRO A 98 -10.50 25.49 19.01
C PRO A 98 -10.15 24.97 20.41
N SER A 99 -8.97 25.34 20.91
CA SER A 99 -8.51 24.99 22.25
C SER A 99 -9.49 25.47 23.34
N MET A 100 -10.17 26.60 23.12
CA MET A 100 -11.13 27.19 24.06
C MET A 100 -12.35 26.30 24.36
N TYR A 101 -12.75 25.47 23.40
CA TYR A 101 -13.89 24.56 23.57
C TYR A 101 -13.49 23.08 23.61
N LEU A 102 -12.25 22.75 23.28
CA LEU A 102 -11.70 21.40 23.40
C LEU A 102 -11.13 21.13 24.79
N SER A 103 -10.39 22.09 25.38
CA SER A 103 -9.67 21.87 26.65
C SER A 103 -10.53 21.27 27.76
N PRO A 104 -11.80 21.70 28.00
CA PRO A 104 -12.59 21.13 29.09
C PRO A 104 -12.91 19.65 28.90
N PHE A 105 -12.94 19.16 27.66
CA PHE A 105 -13.09 17.73 27.38
C PHE A 105 -11.76 16.99 27.49
N LEU A 106 -10.67 17.58 26.98
CA LEU A 106 -9.34 16.97 27.02
C LEU A 106 -8.81 16.83 28.46
N ASP A 107 -9.05 17.83 29.30
CA ASP A 107 -8.70 17.79 30.73
C ASP A 107 -9.41 16.62 31.43
N VAL A 108 -10.66 16.33 31.05
CA VAL A 108 -11.41 15.20 31.59
C VAL A 108 -10.86 13.85 31.09
N VAL A 109 -10.40 13.78 29.84
CA VAL A 109 -9.74 12.58 29.29
C VAL A 109 -8.41 12.28 29.99
N GLN A 110 -7.65 13.32 30.31
CA GLN A 110 -6.34 13.19 30.96
C GLN A 110 -6.41 13.08 32.49
N SER A 111 -7.56 13.38 33.11
CA SER A 111 -7.74 13.36 34.56
C SER A 111 -7.78 11.95 35.13
N GLU A 112 -6.97 11.71 36.17
CA GLU A 112 -6.87 10.41 36.86
C GLU A 112 -8.05 10.15 37.80
N GLU A 113 -8.69 11.21 38.29
CA GLU A 113 -9.69 11.12 39.35
C GLU A 113 -11.11 10.91 38.80
N VAL A 114 -11.30 11.04 37.49
CA VAL A 114 -12.62 11.02 36.85
C VAL A 114 -13.08 9.58 36.60
N PRO A 115 -14.38 9.26 36.82
CA PRO A 115 -14.92 7.94 36.49
C PRO A 115 -14.75 7.57 35.01
N PRO A 116 -14.47 6.29 34.67
CA PRO A 116 -14.31 5.84 33.27
C PRO A 116 -15.49 6.20 32.36
N ALA A 117 -16.71 6.22 32.90
CA ALA A 117 -17.90 6.63 32.17
C ALA A 117 -17.82 8.10 31.70
N ALA A 118 -17.24 8.99 32.50
CA ALA A 118 -17.05 10.39 32.13
C ALA A 118 -15.93 10.54 31.08
N THR A 119 -14.82 9.79 31.20
CA THR A 119 -13.80 9.69 30.14
C THR A 119 -14.41 9.24 28.81
N GLY A 120 -15.26 8.22 28.83
CA GLY A 120 -15.97 7.72 27.63
C GLY A 120 -16.92 8.75 27.00
N VAL A 121 -17.61 9.55 27.82
CA VAL A 121 -18.45 10.67 27.31
C VAL A 121 -17.58 11.78 26.73
N ALA A 122 -16.50 12.19 27.41
CA ALA A 122 -15.58 13.21 26.91
C ALA A 122 -14.96 12.82 25.56
N LEU A 123 -14.48 11.58 25.41
CA LEU A 123 -14.00 11.05 24.14
C LEU A 123 -15.10 11.03 23.05
N SER A 124 -16.34 10.70 23.42
CA SER A 124 -17.48 10.74 22.49
C SER A 124 -17.79 12.16 22.01
N SER A 125 -17.63 13.17 22.88
CA SER A 125 -17.79 14.58 22.54
C SER A 125 -16.68 15.03 21.58
N VAL A 126 -15.42 14.70 21.88
CA VAL A 126 -14.28 14.97 20.99
C VAL A 126 -14.46 14.30 19.62
N LEU A 127 -14.91 13.04 19.59
CA LEU A 127 -15.22 12.33 18.36
C LEU A 127 -16.28 13.06 17.51
N LYS A 128 -17.35 13.56 18.14
CA LYS A 128 -18.38 14.34 17.44
C LYS A 128 -17.82 15.65 16.87
N ILE A 129 -16.97 16.34 17.63
CA ILE A 129 -16.31 17.58 17.20
C ILE A 129 -15.47 17.34 15.94
N LEU A 130 -14.70 16.25 15.91
CA LEU A 130 -13.89 15.86 14.75
C LEU A 130 -14.78 15.47 13.56
N ARG A 131 -15.77 14.60 13.76
CA ARG A 131 -16.62 14.05 12.67
C ARG A 131 -17.45 15.09 11.92
N ILE A 132 -17.79 16.21 12.57
CA ILE A 132 -18.57 17.28 11.93
C ILE A 132 -17.70 18.44 11.43
N ASP A 133 -16.37 18.31 11.54
CA ASP A 133 -15.37 19.34 11.23
C ASP A 133 -15.74 20.70 11.85
N VAL A 134 -15.86 20.74 13.19
CA VAL A 134 -16.16 22.01 13.88
C VAL A 134 -15.11 23.09 13.54
N PHE A 135 -13.85 22.66 13.42
CA PHE A 135 -12.70 23.42 12.96
C PHE A 135 -12.00 22.69 11.80
N ASP A 136 -11.22 23.42 11.04
CA ASP A 136 -10.48 22.95 9.86
C ASP A 136 -9.04 23.50 9.85
N GLU A 137 -8.29 23.20 8.79
CA GLU A 137 -6.91 23.67 8.57
C GLU A 137 -6.76 25.20 8.53
N CYS A 138 -7.84 25.95 8.25
CA CYS A 138 -7.83 27.40 8.20
C CYS A 138 -8.12 28.05 9.57
N SER A 139 -8.55 27.26 10.55
CA SER A 139 -9.00 27.77 11.85
C SER A 139 -7.80 28.22 12.70
N PRO A 140 -7.90 29.35 13.43
CA PRO A 140 -6.78 29.87 14.23
C PRO A 140 -6.46 28.87 15.35
N GLY A 141 -5.18 28.50 15.52
CA GLY A 141 -4.79 27.51 16.55
C GLY A 141 -5.17 26.06 16.22
N ALA A 142 -5.64 25.74 15.00
CA ALA A 142 -6.03 24.38 14.63
C ALA A 142 -4.92 23.34 14.80
N ARG A 143 -3.66 23.73 14.55
CA ARG A 143 -2.47 22.89 14.75
C ARG A 143 -2.32 22.47 16.22
N ASP A 144 -2.39 23.44 17.13
CA ASP A 144 -2.24 23.17 18.56
C ASP A 144 -3.43 22.36 19.07
N ALA A 145 -4.64 22.66 18.59
CA ALA A 145 -5.84 21.94 18.94
C ALA A 145 -5.82 20.46 18.51
N ILE A 146 -5.45 20.16 17.25
CA ILE A 146 -5.41 18.77 16.78
C ILE A 146 -4.28 17.99 17.46
N GLN A 147 -3.13 18.64 17.71
CA GLN A 147 -2.03 18.06 18.48
C GLN A 147 -2.46 17.78 19.93
N ALA A 148 -3.19 18.69 20.57
CA ALA A 148 -3.69 18.53 21.93
C ALA A 148 -4.68 17.35 22.04
N ILE A 149 -5.56 17.17 21.04
CA ILE A 149 -6.45 16.00 21.01
C ILE A 149 -5.62 14.71 20.97
N LEU A 150 -4.63 14.64 20.07
CA LEU A 150 -3.77 13.46 19.99
C LEU A 150 -3.04 13.20 21.31
N THR A 151 -2.42 14.22 21.90
CA THR A 151 -1.71 14.11 23.18
C THR A 151 -2.64 13.67 24.32
N ALA A 152 -3.88 14.14 24.36
CA ALA A 152 -4.86 13.71 25.35
C ALA A 152 -5.28 12.24 25.17
N VAL A 153 -5.51 11.82 23.93
CA VAL A 153 -5.95 10.46 23.61
C VAL A 153 -4.82 9.44 23.82
N THR A 154 -3.59 9.78 23.44
CA THR A 154 -2.39 8.92 23.61
C THR A 154 -1.96 8.79 25.07
N ASN A 155 -2.16 9.85 25.86
CA ASN A 155 -1.88 9.83 27.31
C ASN A 155 -3.09 9.40 28.16
N CYS A 156 -4.16 8.89 27.54
CA CYS A 156 -5.33 8.38 28.26
C CYS A 156 -4.90 7.18 29.12
N ARG A 157 -5.00 7.30 30.44
CA ARG A 157 -4.46 6.30 31.38
C ARG A 157 -5.41 5.12 31.59
N ILE A 158 -5.38 4.19 30.67
CA ILE A 158 -6.28 3.03 30.61
C ILE A 158 -5.95 1.97 31.69
N GLU A 159 -4.68 1.77 32.03
CA GLU A 159 -4.18 0.70 32.92
C GLU A 159 -4.75 0.71 34.37
N ARG A 160 -5.36 1.81 34.80
CA ARG A 160 -5.89 1.98 36.17
C ARG A 160 -7.40 1.75 36.28
N ILE A 161 -8.06 1.40 35.19
CA ILE A 161 -9.48 1.08 35.20
C ILE A 161 -9.66 -0.34 35.74
N ALA A 162 -10.22 -0.47 36.94
CA ALA A 162 -10.39 -1.78 37.59
C ALA A 162 -11.46 -2.66 36.90
N ASP A 163 -12.47 -2.02 36.29
CA ASP A 163 -13.54 -2.70 35.57
C ASP A 163 -13.16 -2.93 34.10
N ALA A 164 -12.96 -4.19 33.73
CA ALA A 164 -12.58 -4.58 32.38
C ALA A 164 -13.60 -4.09 31.32
N GLY A 165 -14.90 -4.08 31.64
CA GLY A 165 -15.92 -3.61 30.70
C GLY A 165 -15.81 -2.11 30.41
N ALA A 166 -15.60 -1.30 31.45
CA ALA A 166 -15.37 0.13 31.29
C ALA A 166 -14.04 0.44 30.58
N GLU A 167 -13.00 -0.36 30.84
CA GLU A 167 -11.70 -0.24 30.19
C GLU A 167 -11.82 -0.44 28.68
N GLU A 168 -12.45 -1.53 28.24
CA GLU A 168 -12.70 -1.81 26.83
C GLU A 168 -13.53 -0.73 26.15
N ALA A 169 -14.55 -0.21 26.85
CA ALA A 169 -15.39 0.87 26.33
C ALA A 169 -14.58 2.15 26.08
N VAL A 170 -13.64 2.49 26.98
CA VAL A 170 -12.74 3.64 26.80
C VAL A 170 -11.76 3.39 25.66
N LEU A 171 -11.15 2.21 25.58
CA LEU A 171 -10.25 1.83 24.48
C LEU A 171 -10.92 1.93 23.11
N LEU A 172 -12.16 1.44 23.00
CA LEU A 172 -12.94 1.55 21.78
C LEU A 172 -13.16 3.01 21.37
N ARG A 173 -13.39 3.91 22.34
CA ARG A 173 -13.54 5.35 22.08
C ARG A 173 -12.21 6.00 21.68
N VAL A 174 -11.10 5.62 22.31
CA VAL A 174 -9.75 6.05 21.94
C VAL A 174 -9.48 5.72 20.47
N LEU A 175 -9.70 4.47 20.05
CA LEU A 175 -9.56 4.03 18.67
C LEU A 175 -10.42 4.88 17.70
N GLN A 176 -11.71 5.06 18.01
CA GLN A 176 -12.60 5.86 17.17
C GLN A 176 -12.14 7.32 17.04
N VAL A 177 -11.61 7.92 18.10
CA VAL A 177 -11.09 9.29 18.07
C VAL A 177 -9.81 9.36 17.23
N LEU A 178 -8.87 8.41 17.37
CA LEU A 178 -7.65 8.37 16.56
C LEU A 178 -7.97 8.26 15.06
N ALA A 179 -8.88 7.37 14.67
CA ALA A 179 -9.31 7.23 13.28
C ALA A 179 -10.02 8.48 12.75
N ALA A 180 -10.86 9.14 13.56
CA ALA A 180 -11.50 10.38 13.17
C ALA A 180 -10.51 11.56 13.08
N LEU A 181 -9.50 11.59 13.95
CA LEU A 181 -8.49 12.65 13.99
C LEU A 181 -7.64 12.65 12.72
N LEU A 182 -7.21 11.48 12.25
CA LEU A 182 -6.40 11.38 11.02
C LEU A 182 -7.21 11.61 9.73
N ARG A 183 -8.53 11.55 9.80
CA ARG A 183 -9.44 11.88 8.68
C ARG A 183 -10.00 13.31 8.75
N ALA A 184 -9.77 14.03 9.84
CA ALA A 184 -10.27 15.38 10.00
C ALA A 184 -9.62 16.32 8.99
N ARG A 185 -10.33 17.38 8.59
CA ARG A 185 -9.77 18.37 7.63
C ARG A 185 -8.53 19.09 8.15
N ALA A 186 -8.32 19.13 9.47
CA ALA A 186 -7.13 19.68 10.10
C ALA A 186 -5.95 18.68 10.23
N ALA A 187 -6.12 17.41 9.86
CA ALA A 187 -5.07 16.37 9.91
C ALA A 187 -3.75 16.76 9.21
N PRO A 188 -3.75 17.51 8.08
CA PRO A 188 -2.52 18.00 7.46
C PRO A 188 -1.64 18.89 8.35
N LEU A 189 -2.15 19.39 9.47
CA LEU A 189 -1.37 20.23 10.39
C LEU A 189 -0.59 19.42 11.45
N LEU A 190 -0.83 18.11 11.57
CA LEU A 190 -0.12 17.24 12.52
C LEU A 190 1.35 17.07 12.12
N SER A 191 2.24 16.89 13.09
CA SER A 191 3.64 16.54 12.80
C SER A 191 3.80 15.08 12.34
N ASP A 192 4.87 14.75 11.60
CA ASP A 192 5.17 13.37 11.21
C ASP A 192 5.24 12.43 12.43
N SER A 193 5.88 12.88 13.51
CA SER A 193 5.97 12.16 14.78
C SER A 193 4.60 11.93 15.43
N ALA A 194 3.67 12.88 15.27
CA ALA A 194 2.32 12.75 15.80
C ALA A 194 1.55 11.62 15.08
N VAL A 195 1.71 11.49 13.76
CA VAL A 195 1.12 10.38 12.98
C VAL A 195 1.67 9.04 13.45
N CYS A 196 2.99 8.92 13.55
CA CYS A 196 3.63 7.70 14.01
C CYS A 196 3.18 7.34 15.44
N THR A 197 3.00 8.33 16.30
CA THR A 197 2.46 8.13 17.64
C THR A 197 1.03 7.60 17.59
N ALA A 198 0.15 8.17 16.75
CA ALA A 198 -1.22 7.71 16.59
C ALA A 198 -1.29 6.24 16.11
N VAL A 199 -0.47 5.89 15.12
CA VAL A 199 -0.35 4.52 14.59
C VAL A 199 0.18 3.57 15.67
N ASN A 200 1.22 3.97 16.40
CA ASN A 200 1.80 3.16 17.47
C ASN A 200 0.80 2.95 18.63
N THR A 201 0.08 3.99 19.06
CA THR A 201 -0.95 3.87 20.08
C THR A 201 -2.07 2.94 19.63
N CYS A 202 -2.52 3.03 18.37
CA CYS A 202 -3.49 2.08 17.84
C CYS A 202 -2.95 0.64 17.88
N PHE A 203 -1.70 0.42 17.50
CA PHE A 203 -1.07 -0.89 17.54
C PHE A 203 -0.91 -1.43 18.97
N GLN A 204 -0.53 -0.59 19.93
CA GLN A 204 -0.50 -0.95 21.35
C GLN A 204 -1.88 -1.41 21.85
N VAL A 205 -2.96 -0.76 21.42
CA VAL A 205 -4.32 -1.21 21.75
C VAL A 205 -4.65 -2.55 21.07
N VAL A 206 -4.17 -2.81 19.85
CA VAL A 206 -4.29 -4.14 19.20
C VAL A 206 -3.59 -5.21 20.05
N GLN A 207 -2.38 -4.95 20.53
CA GLN A 207 -1.64 -5.86 21.40
C GLN A 207 -2.35 -6.07 22.74
N HIS A 208 -2.83 -4.99 23.35
CA HIS A 208 -3.58 -5.05 24.61
C HIS A 208 -4.87 -5.84 24.47
N ALA A 209 -5.64 -5.62 23.40
CA ALA A 209 -6.88 -6.33 23.14
C ALA A 209 -6.66 -7.84 22.95
N ALA A 210 -5.50 -8.23 22.43
CA ALA A 210 -5.13 -9.63 22.23
C ALA A 210 -4.64 -10.34 23.50
N SER A 211 -4.34 -9.59 24.57
CA SER A 211 -4.02 -10.15 25.88
C SER A 211 -5.24 -10.82 26.51
N SER A 212 -5.04 -11.65 27.54
CA SER A 212 -6.10 -12.45 28.20
C SER A 212 -7.27 -11.66 28.80
N ARG A 213 -7.21 -10.32 28.79
CA ARG A 213 -8.23 -9.42 29.32
C ARG A 213 -9.12 -8.77 28.25
N GLY A 214 -8.81 -8.92 26.97
CA GLY A 214 -9.56 -8.27 25.89
C GLY A 214 -10.60 -9.18 25.21
N SER A 215 -11.78 -8.61 24.94
CA SER A 215 -12.86 -9.27 24.21
C SER A 215 -12.58 -9.40 22.71
N GLU A 216 -13.17 -10.42 22.08
CA GLU A 216 -13.10 -10.64 20.63
C GLU A 216 -13.59 -9.42 19.84
N LEU A 217 -14.58 -8.69 20.37
CA LEU A 217 -15.10 -7.47 19.76
C LEU A 217 -14.05 -6.35 19.76
N LEU A 218 -13.34 -6.15 20.86
CA LEU A 218 -12.27 -5.15 20.94
C LEU A 218 -11.13 -5.52 20.00
N GLN A 219 -10.72 -6.78 19.96
CA GLN A 219 -9.67 -7.26 19.04
C GLN A 219 -10.02 -6.97 17.58
N ARG A 220 -11.22 -7.35 17.13
CA ARG A 220 -11.68 -7.10 15.75
C ARG A 220 -11.77 -5.61 15.45
N THR A 221 -12.28 -4.83 16.40
CA THR A 221 -12.44 -3.38 16.18
C THR A 221 -11.10 -2.65 16.17
N ALA A 222 -10.13 -3.05 17.01
CA ALA A 222 -8.79 -2.50 17.01
C ALA A 222 -8.06 -2.78 15.68
N ARG A 223 -8.15 -4.01 15.17
CA ARG A 223 -7.59 -4.37 13.85
C ARG A 223 -8.24 -3.57 12.73
N HIS A 224 -9.57 -3.43 12.75
CA HIS A 224 -10.28 -2.60 11.78
C HIS A 224 -9.87 -1.12 11.86
N CYS A 225 -9.74 -0.58 13.07
CA CYS A 225 -9.33 0.80 13.29
C CYS A 225 -7.89 1.06 12.81
N MET A 226 -6.98 0.10 12.98
CA MET A 226 -5.63 0.18 12.43
C MET A 226 -5.66 0.30 10.90
N HIS A 227 -6.50 -0.49 10.24
CA HIS A 227 -6.72 -0.39 8.80
C HIS A 227 -7.28 0.98 8.42
N GLU A 228 -8.31 1.47 9.13
CA GLU A 228 -8.89 2.79 8.91
C GLU A 228 -7.88 3.95 9.06
N ILE A 229 -7.01 3.87 10.07
CA ILE A 229 -5.95 4.84 10.35
C ILE A 229 -4.94 4.85 9.21
N LEU A 230 -4.46 3.68 8.78
CA LEU A 230 -3.51 3.58 7.68
C LEU A 230 -4.11 4.04 6.36
N GLN A 231 -5.39 3.78 6.13
CA GLN A 231 -6.09 4.32 4.98
C GLN A 231 -6.08 5.85 4.99
N ALA A 232 -6.37 6.48 6.14
CA ALA A 232 -6.33 7.93 6.26
C ALA A 232 -4.93 8.51 6.00
N VAL A 233 -3.89 7.81 6.45
CA VAL A 233 -2.49 8.19 6.20
C VAL A 233 -2.16 8.11 4.71
N PHE A 234 -2.29 6.94 4.08
CA PHE A 234 -1.83 6.73 2.70
C PHE A 234 -2.74 7.35 1.63
N ALA A 235 -4.02 7.61 1.93
CA ALA A 235 -4.91 8.33 1.01
C ALA A 235 -4.42 9.76 0.70
N ARG A 236 -3.54 10.32 1.55
CA ARG A 236 -2.93 11.64 1.34
C ARG A 236 -1.64 11.60 0.52
N LEU A 237 -1.01 10.43 0.33
CA LEU A 237 0.25 10.33 -0.39
C LEU A 237 0.19 10.97 -1.80
N PRO A 238 -0.88 10.82 -2.60
CA PRO A 238 -0.97 11.44 -3.92
C PRO A 238 -0.93 12.97 -3.91
N ASP A 239 -1.32 13.61 -2.80
CA ASP A 239 -1.36 15.06 -2.64
C ASP A 239 -0.04 15.65 -2.12
N ILE A 240 0.89 14.81 -1.66
CA ILE A 240 2.19 15.23 -1.14
C ILE A 240 3.14 15.51 -2.30
N ARG A 241 3.76 16.69 -2.28
CA ARG A 241 4.73 17.12 -3.29
C ARG A 241 6.07 16.43 -3.05
N ASP A 242 6.87 16.29 -4.10
CA ASP A 242 8.18 15.64 -4.01
C ASP A 242 9.13 16.44 -3.10
N ASP A 243 9.59 15.83 -2.02
CA ASP A 243 10.60 16.39 -1.10
C ASP A 243 12.02 16.46 -1.74
N ALA A 244 12.18 16.08 -3.02
CA ALA A 244 13.46 15.98 -3.70
C ALA A 244 14.13 17.35 -4.01
N GLU A 245 13.40 18.46 -3.87
CA GLU A 245 13.94 19.81 -4.16
C GLU A 245 14.21 20.66 -2.90
N ASP A 246 13.85 20.22 -1.69
CA ASP A 246 13.77 21.11 -0.51
C ASP A 246 14.80 20.84 0.60
N ASP A 247 15.97 20.28 0.26
CA ASP A 247 17.07 20.07 1.23
C ASP A 247 17.81 21.39 1.60
N MET A 248 17.37 22.55 1.09
CA MET A 248 18.02 23.85 1.29
C MET A 248 17.12 24.96 1.85
N SER A 249 15.92 24.64 2.37
CA SER A 249 15.11 25.62 3.10
C SER A 249 14.84 25.19 4.54
N VAL A 250 15.51 25.86 5.49
CA VAL A 250 15.31 25.72 6.96
C VAL A 250 13.95 26.31 7.40
N THR A 251 12.98 26.40 6.50
CA THR A 251 11.63 26.94 6.72
C THR A 251 10.54 26.14 5.99
N SER A 252 10.69 24.82 5.83
CA SER A 252 9.53 23.96 5.52
C SER A 252 8.61 23.94 6.75
N ALA A 253 7.42 24.53 6.64
CA ALA A 253 6.44 24.60 7.72
C ALA A 253 5.89 23.19 8.03
N ALA A 254 6.65 22.47 8.87
CA ALA A 254 6.64 21.02 9.01
C ALA A 254 5.34 20.40 9.57
N GLY A 255 4.85 19.34 8.89
CA GLY A 255 4.12 18.22 9.48
C GLY A 255 3.14 17.43 8.57
N PHE A 256 3.23 16.08 8.62
CA PHE A 256 2.46 15.03 7.91
C PHE A 256 2.79 14.93 6.42
N GLY A 257 4.09 14.83 6.14
CA GLY A 257 4.65 14.61 4.82
C GLY A 257 4.94 13.13 4.54
N ALA A 258 5.72 12.86 3.48
CA ALA A 258 6.04 11.50 3.07
C ALA A 258 6.89 10.74 4.11
N ARG A 259 7.63 11.46 4.97
CA ARG A 259 8.51 10.85 5.99
C ARG A 259 7.76 9.93 6.96
N CYS A 260 6.61 10.35 7.52
CA CYS A 260 5.86 9.47 8.41
C CYS A 260 5.32 8.25 7.67
N MET A 261 5.00 8.37 6.39
CA MET A 261 4.52 7.25 5.57
C MET A 261 5.64 6.22 5.34
N VAL A 262 6.88 6.68 5.15
CA VAL A 262 8.06 5.80 5.11
C VAL A 262 8.24 5.06 6.43
N ASP A 263 8.17 5.77 7.56
CA ASP A 263 8.33 5.15 8.90
C ASP A 263 7.21 4.14 9.19
N VAL A 264 5.97 4.48 8.83
CA VAL A 264 4.81 3.59 8.98
C VAL A 264 4.92 2.38 8.05
N PHE A 265 5.32 2.55 6.79
CA PHE A 265 5.49 1.43 5.86
C PHE A 265 6.61 0.49 6.33
N ASN A 266 7.72 1.05 6.80
CA ASN A 266 8.82 0.28 7.36
C ASN A 266 8.38 -0.52 8.60
N PHE A 267 7.57 0.07 9.48
CA PHE A 267 6.94 -0.64 10.59
C PHE A 267 6.09 -1.82 10.11
N LEU A 268 5.29 -1.65 9.04
CA LEU A 268 4.48 -2.74 8.47
C LEU A 268 5.33 -3.86 7.86
N CYS A 269 6.42 -3.53 7.17
CA CYS A 269 7.38 -4.54 6.70
C CYS A 269 8.04 -5.28 7.86
N SER A 270 8.42 -4.55 8.92
CA SER A 270 9.00 -5.14 10.13
C SER A 270 8.01 -6.02 10.89
N LEU A 271 6.71 -5.70 10.86
CA LEU A 271 5.66 -6.53 11.44
C LEU A 271 5.54 -7.87 10.71
N LEU A 272 5.69 -7.86 9.39
CA LEU A 272 5.70 -9.09 8.58
C LEU A 272 6.94 -9.94 8.88
N LEU A 273 8.13 -9.33 8.98
CA LEU A 273 9.38 -10.02 9.32
C LEU A 273 9.36 -10.66 10.71
N ASN A 274 8.92 -9.91 11.71
CA ASN A 274 8.90 -10.35 13.10
C ASN A 274 7.58 -11.05 13.46
N ALA A 275 6.90 -11.65 12.48
CA ALA A 275 5.65 -12.37 12.72
C ALA A 275 5.75 -13.43 13.82
N PRO A 276 6.82 -14.23 13.93
CA PRO A 276 7.00 -15.20 15.03
C PRO A 276 6.99 -14.55 16.42
N ASP A 277 7.60 -13.37 16.57
CA ASP A 277 7.72 -12.67 17.86
C ASP A 277 6.38 -12.09 18.34
N MET A 278 5.41 -11.95 17.43
CA MET A 278 4.08 -11.41 17.72
C MET A 278 3.06 -12.48 18.10
N VAL A 279 3.42 -13.76 18.04
CA VAL A 279 2.54 -14.88 18.42
C VAL A 279 2.46 -14.99 19.94
N MET A 280 1.25 -15.18 20.46
CA MET A 280 1.00 -15.35 21.89
C MET A 280 1.82 -16.53 22.46
N THR A 281 2.76 -16.21 23.34
CA THR A 281 3.52 -17.17 24.12
C THR A 281 2.75 -17.56 25.39
N PRO A 282 3.07 -18.71 26.02
CA PRO A 282 2.48 -19.12 27.30
C PRO A 282 2.67 -18.10 28.43
N GLU A 283 3.68 -17.23 28.31
CA GLU A 283 3.98 -16.14 29.25
C GLU A 283 3.14 -14.88 29.00
N GLY A 284 2.25 -14.89 28.00
CA GLY A 284 1.34 -13.79 27.68
C GLY A 284 1.93 -12.70 26.76
N HIS A 285 3.13 -12.89 26.23
CA HIS A 285 3.73 -11.97 25.24
C HIS A 285 3.21 -12.31 23.84
N GLY A 286 2.70 -11.33 23.10
CA GLY A 286 2.20 -11.47 21.73
C GLY A 286 0.87 -10.76 21.53
N ALA A 287 0.35 -10.76 20.30
CA ALA A 287 -0.94 -10.15 19.96
C ALA A 287 -1.80 -11.01 19.01
N PHE A 288 -1.30 -12.19 18.64
CA PHE A 288 -1.91 -13.02 17.61
C PHE A 288 -1.87 -14.49 18.02
N THR A 289 -2.90 -15.23 17.61
CA THR A 289 -3.05 -16.65 17.92
C THR A 289 -2.12 -17.55 17.13
N SER A 290 -1.74 -17.12 15.94
CA SER A 290 -0.83 -17.83 15.05
C SER A 290 0.03 -16.84 14.27
N GLU A 291 1.15 -17.33 13.72
CA GLU A 291 2.00 -16.55 12.81
C GLU A 291 1.23 -16.15 11.55
N GLU A 292 0.36 -17.04 11.05
CA GLU A 292 -0.52 -16.79 9.91
C GLU A 292 -1.42 -15.55 10.15
N ASP A 293 -1.98 -15.39 11.35
CA ASP A 293 -2.80 -14.22 11.67
C ASP A 293 -2.02 -12.89 11.61
N VAL A 294 -0.74 -12.91 12.04
CA VAL A 294 0.16 -11.75 11.96
C VAL A 294 0.46 -11.42 10.50
N GLN A 295 0.82 -12.44 9.72
CA GLN A 295 1.14 -12.30 8.30
C GLN A 295 -0.06 -11.73 7.53
N LEU A 296 -1.26 -12.28 7.74
CA LEU A 296 -2.49 -11.80 7.10
C LEU A 296 -2.82 -10.37 7.51
N PHE A 297 -2.68 -10.06 8.80
CA PHE A 297 -2.91 -8.70 9.28
C PHE A 297 -1.93 -7.71 8.62
N ALA A 298 -0.63 -8.01 8.63
CA ALA A 298 0.38 -7.16 7.99
C ALA A 298 0.15 -7.00 6.49
N LEU A 299 -0.14 -8.09 5.77
CA LEU A 299 -0.41 -8.08 4.33
C LEU A 299 -1.65 -7.26 3.98
N VAL A 300 -2.74 -7.34 4.76
CA VAL A 300 -3.94 -6.51 4.55
C VAL A 300 -3.61 -5.02 4.70
N LEU A 301 -2.79 -4.66 5.68
CA LEU A 301 -2.38 -3.27 5.91
C LEU A 301 -1.44 -2.77 4.81
N LEU A 302 -0.44 -3.57 4.43
CA LEU A 302 0.49 -3.27 3.33
C LEU A 302 -0.25 -3.11 2.00
N ASN A 303 -1.16 -4.04 1.69
CA ASN A 303 -1.96 -3.98 0.47
C ASN A 303 -2.81 -2.72 0.43
N SER A 304 -3.44 -2.34 1.54
CA SER A 304 -4.19 -1.08 1.62
C SER A 304 -3.33 0.17 1.43
N ALA A 305 -2.11 0.17 1.97
CA ALA A 305 -1.16 1.27 1.78
C ALA A 305 -0.74 1.39 0.30
N VAL A 306 -0.52 0.26 -0.37
CA VAL A 306 -0.20 0.19 -1.81
C VAL A 306 -1.37 0.68 -2.67
N GLU A 307 -2.60 0.23 -2.38
CA GLU A 307 -3.81 0.62 -3.12
C GLU A 307 -4.09 2.12 -3.06
N LEU A 308 -3.90 2.72 -1.88
CA LEU A 308 -4.15 4.15 -1.67
C LEU A 308 -2.99 5.04 -2.12
N GLY A 309 -1.76 4.58 -1.93
CA GLY A 309 -0.58 5.29 -2.39
C GLY A 309 -0.45 5.28 -3.91
N GLY A 310 -0.87 4.19 -4.57
CA GLY A 310 -0.90 4.06 -6.02
C GLY A 310 0.43 4.41 -6.69
N GLU A 311 0.36 5.09 -7.85
CA GLU A 311 1.56 5.53 -8.59
C GLU A 311 2.37 6.61 -7.86
N ALA A 312 1.77 7.31 -6.88
CA ALA A 312 2.45 8.38 -6.14
C ALA A 312 3.61 7.83 -5.31
N ILE A 313 3.56 6.55 -4.90
CA ILE A 313 4.69 5.87 -4.25
C ILE A 313 5.97 5.95 -5.10
N GLY A 314 5.84 5.87 -6.43
CA GLY A 314 6.97 5.95 -7.36
C GLY A 314 7.67 7.31 -7.37
N LYS A 315 7.02 8.37 -6.88
CA LYS A 315 7.61 9.71 -6.74
C LYS A 315 8.55 9.78 -5.54
N HIS A 316 8.27 9.03 -4.48
CA HIS A 316 9.01 9.07 -3.22
C HIS A 316 10.08 7.96 -3.14
N PRO A 317 11.38 8.24 -3.37
CA PRO A 317 12.39 7.20 -3.56
C PRO A 317 12.64 6.33 -2.32
N LYS A 318 12.47 6.90 -1.12
CA LYS A 318 12.63 6.15 0.15
C LYS A 318 11.54 5.10 0.32
N LEU A 319 10.29 5.44 0.00
CA LEU A 319 9.16 4.51 0.07
C LEU A 319 9.29 3.45 -1.03
N LEU A 320 9.71 3.85 -2.23
CA LEU A 320 9.97 2.93 -3.33
C LEU A 320 11.06 1.90 -2.98
N ARG A 321 12.15 2.31 -2.32
CA ARG A 321 13.20 1.39 -1.85
C ARG A 321 12.69 0.37 -0.86
N LEU A 322 11.86 0.78 0.11
CA LEU A 322 11.24 -0.17 1.05
C LEU A 322 10.38 -1.22 0.32
N ILE A 323 9.72 -0.85 -0.77
CA ILE A 323 9.00 -1.82 -1.60
C ILE A 323 9.99 -2.73 -2.34
N GLN A 324 10.97 -2.14 -3.01
CA GLN A 324 11.93 -2.84 -3.87
C GLN A 324 12.80 -3.85 -3.13
N ASP A 325 13.26 -3.49 -1.93
CA ASP A 325 14.26 -4.23 -1.17
C ASP A 325 13.58 -5.02 -0.04
N ASP A 326 12.92 -4.34 0.90
CA ASP A 326 12.34 -4.98 2.07
C ASP A 326 11.07 -5.78 1.73
N LEU A 327 10.04 -5.15 1.15
CA LEU A 327 8.76 -5.84 0.93
C LEU A 327 8.91 -7.04 0.01
N PHE A 328 9.55 -6.89 -1.15
CA PHE A 328 9.71 -8.01 -2.08
C PHE A 328 10.57 -9.15 -1.52
N TYR A 329 11.58 -8.85 -0.70
CA TYR A 329 12.33 -9.87 0.01
C TYR A 329 11.40 -10.71 0.90
N HIS A 330 10.60 -10.06 1.75
CA HIS A 330 9.67 -10.76 2.64
C HIS A 330 8.59 -11.51 1.86
N LEU A 331 7.97 -10.91 0.84
CA LEU A 331 6.93 -11.56 0.02
C LEU A 331 7.45 -12.83 -0.64
N ILE A 332 8.66 -12.80 -1.22
CA ILE A 332 9.25 -13.99 -1.87
C ILE A 332 9.62 -15.05 -0.84
N TYR A 333 10.19 -14.65 0.30
CA TYR A 333 10.56 -15.56 1.38
C TYR A 333 9.34 -16.33 1.91
N TYR A 334 8.28 -15.61 2.32
CA TYR A 334 7.09 -16.25 2.89
C TYR A 334 6.29 -17.04 1.87
N ALA A 335 6.23 -16.61 0.60
CA ALA A 335 5.42 -17.29 -0.41
C ALA A 335 5.81 -18.76 -0.65
N THR A 336 7.03 -19.17 -0.31
CA THR A 336 7.49 -20.56 -0.53
C THR A 336 7.13 -21.54 0.58
N GLU A 337 6.75 -21.07 1.77
CA GLU A 337 6.52 -21.91 2.97
C GLU A 337 5.22 -21.54 3.72
N CYS A 338 4.31 -20.83 3.06
CA CYS A 338 3.09 -20.30 3.69
C CYS A 338 1.82 -21.14 3.41
N SER A 339 0.73 -20.77 4.08
CA SER A 339 -0.61 -21.31 3.82
C SER A 339 -1.18 -20.81 2.48
N PRO A 340 -2.18 -21.52 1.90
CA PRO A 340 -2.86 -21.06 0.70
C PRO A 340 -3.47 -19.66 0.82
N LEU A 341 -3.96 -19.29 2.01
CA LEU A 341 -4.56 -17.98 2.26
C LEU A 341 -3.51 -16.86 2.22
N VAL A 342 -2.35 -17.08 2.86
CA VAL A 342 -1.23 -16.14 2.83
C VAL A 342 -0.69 -15.98 1.42
N LEU A 343 -0.51 -17.09 0.67
CA LEU A 343 -0.07 -17.04 -0.72
C LEU A 343 -1.05 -16.23 -1.60
N SER A 344 -2.36 -16.41 -1.40
CA SER A 344 -3.40 -15.65 -2.12
C SER A 344 -3.28 -14.14 -1.84
N MET A 345 -3.09 -13.76 -0.58
CA MET A 345 -2.87 -12.36 -0.19
C MET A 345 -1.56 -11.79 -0.75
N ILE A 346 -0.48 -12.58 -0.79
CA ILE A 346 0.78 -12.18 -1.43
C ILE A 346 0.55 -11.94 -2.93
N CYS A 347 -0.08 -12.87 -3.64
CA CYS A 347 -0.41 -12.72 -5.07
C CYS A 347 -1.24 -11.46 -5.33
N SER A 348 -2.26 -11.19 -4.50
CA SER A 348 -3.08 -9.98 -4.59
C SER A 348 -2.24 -8.70 -4.38
N THR A 349 -1.39 -8.69 -3.36
CA THR A 349 -0.50 -7.56 -3.07
C THR A 349 0.46 -7.29 -4.23
N VAL A 350 1.07 -8.33 -4.80
CA VAL A 350 1.97 -8.19 -5.96
C VAL A 350 1.23 -7.77 -7.22
N LEU A 351 -0.03 -8.19 -7.40
CA LEU A 351 -0.87 -7.73 -8.52
C LEU A 351 -1.16 -6.22 -8.41
N ASN A 352 -1.46 -5.72 -7.21
CA ASN A 352 -1.62 -4.28 -6.97
C ASN A 352 -0.30 -3.52 -7.21
N LEU A 353 0.82 -4.06 -6.74
CA LEU A 353 2.15 -3.51 -7.03
C LEU A 353 2.46 -3.49 -8.54
N TYR A 354 2.05 -4.51 -9.29
CA TYR A 354 2.15 -4.52 -10.75
C TYR A 354 1.30 -3.42 -11.38
N ASN A 355 0.03 -3.28 -10.98
CA ASN A 355 -0.88 -2.29 -11.54
C ASN A 355 -0.37 -0.86 -11.33
N PHE A 356 0.17 -0.53 -10.15
CA PHE A 356 0.59 0.84 -9.81
C PHE A 356 2.08 1.12 -10.04
N LEU A 357 2.96 0.14 -9.87
CA LEU A 357 4.41 0.36 -9.76
C LEU A 357 5.27 -0.49 -10.69
N ARG A 358 4.69 -1.23 -11.66
CA ARG A 358 5.45 -2.08 -12.61
C ARG A 358 6.64 -1.43 -13.29
N ARG A 359 6.60 -0.12 -13.55
CA ARG A 359 7.72 0.65 -14.15
C ARG A 359 8.97 0.65 -13.28
N PHE A 360 8.82 0.53 -11.97
CA PHE A 360 9.90 0.55 -10.99
C PHE A 360 10.26 -0.84 -10.46
N LEU A 361 9.42 -1.85 -10.71
CA LEU A 361 9.51 -3.17 -10.08
C LEU A 361 9.93 -4.29 -11.04
N LYS A 362 10.62 -3.94 -12.14
CA LYS A 362 10.93 -4.89 -13.21
C LYS A 362 11.67 -6.13 -12.69
N LEU A 363 12.74 -5.95 -11.90
CA LEU A 363 13.55 -7.05 -11.35
C LEU A 363 12.80 -7.84 -10.29
N GLN A 364 12.05 -7.14 -9.43
CA GLN A 364 11.25 -7.72 -8.35
C GLN A 364 10.14 -8.62 -8.90
N LEU A 365 9.44 -8.17 -9.94
CA LEU A 365 8.42 -8.96 -10.63
C LEU A 365 9.03 -10.17 -11.32
N GLU A 366 10.20 -10.03 -11.97
CA GLU A 366 10.92 -11.19 -12.53
C GLU A 366 11.17 -12.25 -11.45
N ALA A 367 11.72 -11.81 -10.31
CA ALA A 367 12.04 -12.70 -9.19
C ALA A 367 10.77 -13.36 -8.64
N PHE A 368 9.68 -12.62 -8.48
CA PHE A 368 8.40 -13.17 -8.03
C PHE A 368 7.87 -14.25 -8.99
N PHE A 369 7.82 -13.99 -10.30
CA PHE A 369 7.39 -15.01 -11.26
C PHE A 369 8.30 -16.24 -11.24
N MET A 370 9.61 -16.02 -11.24
CA MET A 370 10.60 -17.09 -11.38
C MET A 370 10.73 -17.96 -10.13
N TYR A 371 10.72 -17.36 -8.94
CA TYR A 371 11.01 -18.05 -7.69
C TYR A 371 9.76 -18.42 -6.89
N VAL A 372 8.62 -17.75 -7.14
CA VAL A 372 7.34 -18.04 -6.47
C VAL A 372 6.38 -18.72 -7.43
N ILE A 373 5.83 -17.98 -8.40
CA ILE A 373 4.71 -18.47 -9.23
C ILE A 373 5.09 -19.73 -10.01
N LEU A 374 6.22 -19.72 -10.72
CA LEU A 374 6.65 -20.86 -11.52
C LEU A 374 7.06 -22.05 -10.65
N ARG A 375 7.69 -21.79 -9.49
CA ARG A 375 8.11 -22.85 -8.56
C ARG A 375 6.90 -23.53 -7.91
N VAL A 376 6.02 -22.76 -7.30
CA VAL A 376 4.82 -23.28 -6.59
C VAL A 376 3.82 -23.85 -7.60
N GLY A 377 3.58 -23.14 -8.71
CA GLY A 377 2.67 -23.56 -9.77
C GLY A 377 3.09 -24.86 -10.47
N SER A 378 4.37 -25.23 -10.42
CA SER A 378 4.84 -26.52 -10.96
C SER A 378 4.33 -27.75 -10.19
N GLY A 379 3.73 -27.56 -9.01
CA GLY A 379 3.18 -28.61 -8.15
C GLY A 379 4.13 -29.14 -7.09
N ALA A 380 5.36 -28.61 -7.02
CA ALA A 380 6.38 -29.07 -6.05
C ALA A 380 6.01 -28.80 -4.58
N SER A 381 5.17 -27.78 -4.33
CA SER A 381 4.78 -27.34 -2.98
C SER A 381 3.43 -27.90 -2.50
N GLY A 382 2.80 -28.81 -3.26
CA GLY A 382 1.49 -29.37 -2.94
C GLY A 382 0.34 -28.77 -3.75
N MET A 383 -0.76 -29.52 -3.88
CA MET A 383 -1.85 -29.21 -4.83
C MET A 383 -2.61 -27.91 -4.49
N GLN A 384 -2.86 -27.63 -3.21
CA GLN A 384 -3.58 -26.41 -2.81
C GLN A 384 -2.77 -25.14 -3.09
N LEU A 385 -1.47 -25.15 -2.79
CA LEU A 385 -0.59 -24.03 -3.12
C LEU A 385 -0.41 -23.88 -4.63
N GLN A 386 -0.34 -24.99 -5.36
CA GLN A 386 -0.34 -24.97 -6.82
C GLN A 386 -1.59 -24.28 -7.37
N GLU A 387 -2.77 -24.62 -6.86
CA GLU A 387 -4.05 -24.02 -7.28
C GLU A 387 -4.05 -22.50 -7.07
N VAL A 388 -3.66 -22.04 -5.87
CA VAL A 388 -3.59 -20.60 -5.57
C VAL A 388 -2.55 -19.87 -6.42
N ALA A 389 -1.39 -20.49 -6.67
CA ALA A 389 -0.36 -19.89 -7.54
C ALA A 389 -0.86 -19.75 -8.99
N ILE A 390 -1.59 -20.73 -9.51
CA ILE A 390 -2.19 -20.70 -10.84
C ILE A 390 -3.31 -19.66 -10.89
N GLU A 391 -4.18 -19.57 -9.88
CA GLU A 391 -5.21 -18.53 -9.78
C GLU A 391 -4.61 -17.11 -9.73
N GLY A 392 -3.55 -16.92 -8.94
CA GLY A 392 -2.78 -15.69 -8.90
C GLY A 392 -2.22 -15.33 -10.27
N LEU A 393 -1.58 -16.28 -10.96
CA LEU A 393 -1.06 -16.10 -12.31
C LEU A 393 -2.17 -15.71 -13.32
N ILE A 394 -3.34 -16.34 -13.25
CA ILE A 394 -4.48 -16.01 -14.13
C ILE A 394 -4.95 -14.58 -13.88
N SER A 395 -4.92 -14.10 -12.64
CA SER A 395 -5.27 -12.72 -12.32
C SER A 395 -4.34 -11.70 -12.98
N PHE A 396 -3.06 -12.05 -13.19
CA PHE A 396 -2.15 -11.29 -14.06
C PHE A 396 -2.49 -11.43 -15.53
N CYS A 397 -2.75 -12.65 -16.03
CA CYS A 397 -3.12 -12.88 -17.42
C CYS A 397 -4.40 -12.17 -17.86
N ARG A 398 -5.29 -11.82 -16.91
CA ARG A 398 -6.49 -11.01 -17.15
C ARG A 398 -6.19 -9.52 -17.35
N GLN A 399 -5.01 -9.04 -17.00
CA GLN A 399 -4.64 -7.64 -17.24
C GLN A 399 -4.32 -7.43 -18.72
N PRO A 400 -4.90 -6.40 -19.36
CA PRO A 400 -4.86 -6.24 -20.82
C PRO A 400 -3.46 -6.06 -21.39
N THR A 401 -2.52 -5.47 -20.62
CA THR A 401 -1.15 -5.24 -21.05
C THR A 401 -0.17 -6.31 -20.59
N PHE A 402 -0.59 -7.30 -19.79
CA PHE A 402 0.32 -8.25 -19.17
C PHE A 402 1.11 -9.05 -20.19
N VAL A 403 0.44 -9.64 -21.19
CA VAL A 403 1.09 -10.48 -22.21
C VAL A 403 2.18 -9.71 -22.96
N ILE A 404 1.85 -8.52 -23.47
CA ILE A 404 2.79 -7.71 -24.25
C ILE A 404 3.92 -7.16 -23.36
N GLU A 405 3.62 -6.73 -22.14
CA GLU A 405 4.63 -6.23 -21.22
C GLU A 405 5.60 -7.34 -20.77
N MET A 406 5.10 -8.55 -20.47
CA MET A 406 5.96 -9.69 -20.13
C MET A 406 6.86 -10.05 -21.33
N TYR A 407 6.30 -10.03 -22.53
CA TYR A 407 7.07 -10.33 -23.74
C TYR A 407 8.17 -9.29 -24.03
N VAL A 408 7.80 -8.00 -24.05
CA VAL A 408 8.71 -6.91 -24.42
C VAL A 408 9.73 -6.65 -23.32
N ASN A 409 9.30 -6.57 -22.06
CA ASN A 409 10.16 -6.14 -20.97
C ASN A 409 11.08 -7.27 -20.48
N TYR A 410 10.70 -8.54 -20.63
CA TYR A 410 11.47 -9.66 -20.08
C TYR A 410 12.01 -10.55 -21.19
N ASP A 411 11.14 -11.12 -22.01
CA ASP A 411 11.52 -12.06 -23.07
C ASP A 411 12.39 -11.45 -24.17
N CYS A 412 12.20 -10.17 -24.47
CA CYS A 412 13.00 -9.42 -25.43
C CYS A 412 14.16 -8.64 -24.80
N ASP A 413 14.27 -8.58 -23.46
CA ASP A 413 15.42 -7.97 -22.80
C ASP A 413 16.55 -9.02 -22.63
N PRO A 414 17.75 -8.81 -23.20
CA PRO A 414 18.89 -9.72 -23.05
C PRO A 414 19.34 -9.92 -21.60
N LEU A 415 19.02 -8.99 -20.69
CA LEU A 415 19.43 -9.06 -19.28
C LEU A 415 18.46 -9.82 -18.38
N MET A 416 17.24 -10.09 -18.86
CA MET A 416 16.14 -10.66 -18.07
C MET A 416 15.88 -12.12 -18.50
N ARG A 417 15.17 -12.90 -17.68
CA ARG A 417 14.65 -14.23 -18.05
C ARG A 417 13.41 -14.15 -18.93
N ASN A 418 13.05 -15.26 -19.56
CA ASN A 418 11.87 -15.35 -20.42
C ASN A 418 10.60 -15.61 -19.60
N VAL A 419 10.11 -14.59 -18.89
CA VAL A 419 8.91 -14.70 -18.03
C VAL A 419 7.68 -15.14 -18.83
N PHE A 420 7.44 -14.56 -20.01
CA PHE A 420 6.26 -14.89 -20.82
C PHE A 420 6.31 -16.35 -21.31
N GLU A 421 7.46 -16.78 -21.81
CA GLU A 421 7.65 -18.16 -22.29
C GLU A 421 7.45 -19.19 -21.19
N GLU A 422 8.02 -18.95 -20.00
CA GLU A 422 7.92 -19.88 -18.87
C GLU A 422 6.51 -19.93 -18.27
N VAL A 423 5.81 -18.79 -18.21
CA VAL A 423 4.38 -18.73 -17.84
C VAL A 423 3.55 -19.57 -18.81
N GLY A 424 3.75 -19.41 -20.12
CA GLY A 424 3.06 -20.20 -21.14
C GLY A 424 3.33 -21.70 -21.01
N LYS A 425 4.60 -22.09 -20.79
CA LYS A 425 4.98 -23.50 -20.56
C LYS A 425 4.29 -24.08 -19.33
N LEU A 426 4.26 -23.32 -18.23
CA LEU A 426 3.60 -23.76 -17.00
C LEU A 426 2.10 -24.01 -17.24
N LEU A 427 1.40 -23.04 -17.84
CA LEU A 427 -0.03 -23.15 -18.10
C LEU A 427 -0.34 -24.30 -19.07
N CYS A 428 0.44 -24.47 -20.14
CA CYS A 428 0.30 -25.62 -21.05
C CYS A 428 0.47 -26.96 -20.34
N LYS A 429 1.46 -27.08 -19.44
CA LYS A 429 1.69 -28.30 -18.66
C LYS A 429 0.55 -28.55 -17.67
N ALA A 430 0.08 -27.51 -16.99
CA ALA A 430 -0.98 -27.58 -15.98
C ALA A 430 -2.37 -27.86 -16.60
N ALA A 431 -2.64 -27.35 -17.80
CA ALA A 431 -3.88 -27.56 -18.53
C ALA A 431 -3.98 -28.95 -19.19
N TYR A 432 -2.89 -29.72 -19.22
CA TYR A 432 -2.88 -31.02 -19.88
C TYR A 432 -3.83 -32.01 -19.17
N PRO A 433 -4.78 -32.65 -19.89
CA PRO A 433 -5.81 -33.49 -19.28
C PRO A 433 -5.25 -34.87 -18.92
N LEU A 434 -4.59 -34.96 -17.76
CA LEU A 434 -4.03 -36.21 -17.22
C LEU A 434 -5.07 -37.11 -16.54
N SER A 435 -6.21 -36.55 -16.13
CA SER A 435 -7.24 -37.22 -15.34
C SER A 435 -8.64 -36.91 -15.86
N ASN A 436 -9.57 -37.85 -15.67
CA ASN A 436 -10.99 -37.66 -15.94
C ASN A 436 -11.80 -38.10 -14.70
N PRO A 437 -12.54 -37.20 -14.01
CA PRO A 437 -12.80 -35.79 -14.35
C PRO A 437 -11.55 -34.89 -14.26
N MET A 438 -11.59 -33.77 -14.99
CA MET A 438 -10.51 -32.76 -14.94
C MET A 438 -10.51 -32.05 -13.58
N THR A 439 -9.31 -31.68 -13.13
CA THR A 439 -9.13 -30.93 -11.88
C THR A 439 -9.44 -29.45 -12.06
N THR A 440 -9.68 -28.74 -10.96
CA THR A 440 -9.86 -27.28 -10.94
C THR A 440 -8.66 -26.56 -11.54
N VAL A 441 -7.44 -26.97 -11.15
CA VAL A 441 -6.18 -26.45 -11.69
C VAL A 441 -6.07 -26.60 -13.21
N GLN A 442 -6.51 -27.73 -13.78
CA GLN A 442 -6.49 -27.93 -15.23
C GLN A 442 -7.43 -26.96 -15.95
N LEU A 443 -8.66 -26.78 -15.43
CA LEU A 443 -9.64 -25.86 -15.97
C LEU A 443 -9.15 -24.40 -15.90
N GLN A 444 -8.63 -24.00 -14.74
CA GLN A 444 -8.06 -22.67 -14.51
C GLN A 444 -6.86 -22.41 -15.43
N ALA A 445 -5.92 -23.35 -15.53
CA ALA A 445 -4.76 -23.20 -16.41
C ALA A 445 -5.18 -23.05 -17.88
N PHE A 446 -6.20 -23.79 -18.31
CA PHE A 446 -6.78 -23.63 -19.65
C PHE A 446 -7.42 -22.25 -19.83
N GLU A 447 -8.16 -21.74 -18.85
CA GLU A 447 -8.68 -20.37 -18.86
C GLU A 447 -7.56 -19.33 -19.01
N GLY A 448 -6.44 -19.52 -18.29
CA GLY A 448 -5.26 -18.67 -18.41
C GLY A 448 -4.71 -18.62 -19.84
N LEU A 449 -4.60 -19.77 -20.51
CA LEU A 449 -4.18 -19.84 -21.92
C LEU A 449 -5.17 -19.14 -22.85
N VAL A 450 -6.47 -19.34 -22.65
CA VAL A 450 -7.51 -18.67 -23.43
C VAL A 450 -7.39 -17.15 -23.26
N ASN A 451 -7.27 -16.65 -22.03
CA ASN A 451 -7.09 -15.23 -21.75
C ASN A 451 -5.85 -14.66 -22.45
N MET A 452 -4.72 -15.38 -22.45
CA MET A 452 -3.51 -14.95 -23.17
C MET A 452 -3.74 -14.89 -24.68
N ILE A 453 -4.37 -15.90 -25.28
CA ILE A 453 -4.64 -15.96 -26.72
C ILE A 453 -5.65 -14.88 -27.13
N THR A 454 -6.72 -14.70 -26.37
CA THR A 454 -7.72 -13.66 -26.62
C THR A 454 -7.10 -12.27 -26.52
N THR A 455 -6.28 -12.01 -25.50
CA THR A 455 -5.55 -10.73 -25.37
C THR A 455 -4.66 -10.48 -26.59
N ILE A 456 -3.95 -11.49 -27.09
CA ILE A 456 -3.16 -11.35 -28.31
C ILE A 456 -4.08 -11.05 -29.50
N ALA A 457 -5.15 -11.83 -29.69
CA ALA A 457 -6.07 -11.67 -30.81
C ALA A 457 -6.73 -10.29 -30.84
N ASP A 458 -7.16 -9.78 -29.69
CA ASP A 458 -7.80 -8.47 -29.54
C ASP A 458 -6.85 -7.30 -29.85
N ASN A 459 -5.53 -7.50 -29.71
CA ASN A 459 -4.50 -6.50 -29.98
C ASN A 459 -3.87 -6.63 -31.38
N VAL A 460 -4.28 -7.62 -32.19
CA VAL A 460 -3.77 -7.77 -33.56
C VAL A 460 -4.55 -6.86 -34.52
N GLU A 461 -3.86 -5.87 -35.07
CA GLU A 461 -4.37 -5.07 -36.19
C GLU A 461 -4.23 -5.86 -37.49
N VAL A 462 -5.17 -6.78 -37.78
CA VAL A 462 -5.10 -7.70 -38.94
C VAL A 462 -4.87 -6.96 -40.27
N GLU A 463 -5.47 -5.78 -40.45
CA GLU A 463 -5.32 -4.96 -41.66
C GLU A 463 -3.92 -4.36 -41.84
N LYS A 464 -3.13 -4.27 -40.77
CA LYS A 464 -1.75 -3.78 -40.76
C LYS A 464 -0.76 -4.91 -40.49
N ALA A 465 -1.19 -6.17 -40.59
CA ALA A 465 -0.32 -7.30 -40.39
C ALA A 465 0.82 -7.26 -41.42
N PRO A 466 2.09 -7.23 -40.97
CA PRO A 466 3.21 -7.17 -41.89
C PRO A 466 3.29 -8.45 -42.72
N ASP A 467 3.80 -8.33 -43.95
CA ASP A 467 4.07 -9.48 -44.82
C ASP A 467 5.02 -10.48 -44.15
N GLN A 468 4.95 -11.74 -44.57
CA GLN A 468 5.77 -12.80 -43.97
C GLN A 468 7.28 -12.49 -44.01
N GLU A 469 7.74 -11.79 -45.04
CA GLU A 469 9.13 -11.35 -45.19
C GLU A 469 9.54 -10.28 -44.16
N ALA A 470 8.62 -9.43 -43.70
CA ALA A 470 8.91 -8.41 -42.71
C ALA A 470 9.18 -9.00 -41.31
N TYR A 471 8.93 -10.30 -41.09
CA TYR A 471 9.37 -11.02 -39.89
C TYR A 471 10.81 -11.54 -39.98
N ASN A 472 11.42 -11.53 -41.18
CA ASN A 472 12.81 -11.93 -41.36
C ASN A 472 13.73 -10.80 -40.88
N VAL A 473 14.14 -10.91 -39.62
CA VAL A 473 15.07 -9.98 -39.00
C VAL A 473 16.47 -10.55 -39.03
N GLU A 474 17.41 -9.81 -39.60
CA GLU A 474 18.84 -10.14 -39.61
C GLU A 474 19.64 -9.20 -38.70
N ILE A 475 20.73 -9.72 -38.15
CA ILE A 475 21.71 -8.91 -37.40
C ILE A 475 22.85 -8.66 -38.39
N SER A 476 22.85 -7.48 -39.01
CA SER A 476 23.84 -7.09 -40.04
C SER A 476 25.14 -6.57 -39.44
N GLU A 477 25.06 -5.87 -38.30
CA GLU A 477 26.20 -5.25 -37.65
C GLU A 477 26.19 -5.46 -36.13
N TYR A 478 27.39 -5.49 -35.55
CA TYR A 478 27.53 -5.51 -34.10
C TYR A 478 27.22 -4.12 -33.53
N ARG A 479 26.39 -4.13 -32.49
CA ARG A 479 26.22 -3.01 -31.56
C ARG A 479 26.15 -3.56 -30.13
N LEU A 480 26.54 -2.76 -29.14
CA LEU A 480 26.56 -3.17 -27.73
C LEU A 480 25.13 -3.24 -27.14
N PHE A 481 24.39 -4.27 -27.58
CA PHE A 481 22.94 -4.39 -27.40
C PHE A 481 22.45 -4.60 -25.97
N TRP A 482 23.34 -4.98 -25.05
CA TRP A 482 23.02 -5.03 -23.62
C TRP A 482 22.68 -3.64 -23.04
N LEU A 483 23.34 -2.60 -23.56
CA LEU A 483 23.11 -1.20 -23.15
C LEU A 483 22.09 -0.49 -24.01
N GLU A 484 21.79 -1.00 -25.21
CA GLU A 484 20.82 -0.36 -26.11
C GLU A 484 19.47 -0.16 -25.43
N ARG A 485 18.92 1.04 -25.61
CA ARG A 485 17.57 1.44 -25.26
C ARG A 485 16.94 2.06 -26.51
N TRP A 486 15.63 1.92 -26.62
CA TRP A 486 14.90 2.62 -27.67
C TRP A 486 14.76 4.09 -27.27
N ASP A 487 15.15 5.01 -28.16
CA ASP A 487 14.98 6.44 -27.96
C ASP A 487 14.16 7.03 -29.12
N SER A 488 12.91 7.43 -28.88
CA SER A 488 12.06 7.97 -29.95
C SER A 488 12.58 9.27 -30.59
N SER A 489 13.59 9.93 -29.99
CA SER A 489 14.20 11.16 -30.50
C SER A 489 15.39 10.94 -31.43
N ASP A 490 15.95 9.72 -31.46
CA ASP A 490 17.05 9.36 -32.35
C ASP A 490 16.55 9.13 -33.79
N ASP A 491 17.38 9.52 -34.77
CA ASP A 491 17.17 9.16 -36.17
C ASP A 491 17.52 7.68 -36.37
N HIS A 492 16.54 6.81 -36.13
CA HIS A 492 16.63 5.36 -36.37
C HIS A 492 16.54 4.98 -37.86
N GLY A 493 16.60 5.97 -38.76
CA GLY A 493 16.36 5.77 -40.19
C GLY A 493 14.98 5.14 -40.44
N HIS A 494 14.95 3.98 -41.09
CA HIS A 494 13.71 3.23 -41.37
C HIS A 494 13.37 2.17 -40.30
N GLU A 495 14.15 2.05 -39.22
CA GLU A 495 13.92 1.04 -38.19
C GLU A 495 12.76 1.44 -37.25
N THR A 496 11.75 0.57 -37.13
CA THR A 496 10.63 0.79 -36.22
C THR A 496 10.91 0.24 -34.83
N TRP A 497 10.12 0.66 -33.84
CA TRP A 497 10.18 0.09 -32.49
C TRP A 497 9.94 -1.44 -32.49
N VAL A 498 9.05 -1.92 -33.38
CA VAL A 498 8.76 -3.34 -33.53
C VAL A 498 10.00 -4.09 -34.05
N ASP A 499 10.71 -3.51 -35.02
CA ASP A 499 11.96 -4.09 -35.54
C ASP A 499 13.03 -4.16 -34.47
N PHE A 500 13.17 -3.09 -33.67
CA PHE A 500 14.08 -3.06 -32.53
C PHE A 500 13.77 -4.19 -31.53
N VAL A 501 12.51 -4.36 -31.12
CA VAL A 501 12.10 -5.43 -30.20
C VAL A 501 12.38 -6.82 -30.79
N ARG A 502 12.06 -7.04 -32.07
CA ARG A 502 12.34 -8.30 -32.78
C ARG A 502 13.84 -8.59 -32.83
N LYS A 503 14.67 -7.59 -33.18
CA LYS A 503 16.14 -7.71 -33.17
C LYS A 503 16.65 -8.08 -31.78
N ARG A 504 16.13 -7.47 -30.72
CA ARG A 504 16.53 -7.83 -29.34
C ARG A 504 16.18 -9.27 -28.99
N LYS A 505 14.96 -9.74 -29.32
CA LYS A 505 14.58 -11.15 -29.09
C LYS A 505 15.49 -12.11 -29.85
N LEU A 506 15.83 -11.79 -31.10
CA LEU A 506 16.75 -12.58 -31.91
C LEU A 506 18.17 -12.59 -31.32
N LYS A 507 18.71 -11.42 -30.95
CA LYS A 507 20.00 -11.28 -30.28
C LYS A 507 20.04 -12.14 -29.01
N LYS A 508 19.05 -12.02 -28.13
CA LYS A 508 18.92 -12.82 -26.89
C LYS A 508 18.93 -14.32 -27.17
N LYS A 509 18.14 -14.79 -28.15
CA LYS A 509 18.10 -16.21 -28.55
C LYS A 509 19.47 -16.69 -29.02
N LYS A 510 20.16 -15.93 -29.87
CA LYS A 510 21.49 -16.28 -30.37
C LYS A 510 22.55 -16.24 -29.25
N VAL A 511 22.47 -15.31 -28.30
CA VAL A 511 23.34 -15.27 -27.11
C VAL A 511 23.19 -16.53 -26.26
N ALA A 512 21.96 -17.00 -26.03
CA ALA A 512 21.74 -18.24 -25.28
C ALA A 512 22.36 -19.46 -25.99
N ILE A 513 22.27 -19.52 -27.33
CA ILE A 513 22.92 -20.58 -28.13
C ILE A 513 24.45 -20.45 -28.04
N ALA A 514 24.98 -19.22 -28.14
CA ALA A 514 26.40 -18.94 -28.00
C ALA A 514 26.94 -19.38 -26.63
N ALA A 515 26.21 -19.08 -25.56
CA ALA A 515 26.55 -19.51 -24.20
C ALA A 515 26.61 -21.03 -24.07
N ASN A 516 25.65 -21.75 -24.67
CA ASN A 516 25.68 -23.22 -24.71
C ASN A 516 26.87 -23.77 -25.49
N HIS A 517 27.26 -23.15 -26.61
CA HIS A 517 28.47 -23.53 -27.33
C HIS A 517 29.73 -23.25 -26.52
N TYR A 518 29.84 -22.07 -25.92
CA TYR A 518 30.96 -21.67 -25.07
C TYR A 518 31.14 -22.61 -23.87
N ASN A 519 30.03 -22.97 -23.22
CA ASN A 519 30.02 -23.94 -22.12
C ASN A 519 30.48 -25.34 -22.51
N ARG A 520 30.40 -25.71 -23.79
CA ARG A 520 30.97 -26.97 -24.28
C ARG A 520 32.41 -26.78 -24.72
N ASP A 521 32.67 -25.74 -25.49
CA ASP A 521 33.93 -25.44 -26.15
C ASP A 521 34.03 -23.92 -26.37
N GLU A 522 34.99 -23.30 -25.68
CA GLU A 522 35.17 -21.84 -25.65
C GLU A 522 35.34 -21.28 -27.07
N LYS A 523 36.19 -21.92 -27.89
CA LYS A 523 36.51 -21.47 -29.25
C LYS A 523 35.28 -21.50 -30.15
N LYS A 524 34.49 -22.57 -30.06
CA LYS A 524 33.22 -22.68 -30.82
C LYS A 524 32.19 -21.64 -30.37
N GLY A 525 32.13 -21.34 -29.08
CA GLY A 525 31.28 -20.27 -28.56
C GLY A 525 31.65 -18.91 -29.14
N VAL A 526 32.94 -18.57 -29.11
CA VAL A 526 33.46 -17.31 -29.64
C VAL A 526 33.31 -17.23 -31.16
N GLU A 527 33.53 -18.32 -31.90
CA GLU A 527 33.27 -18.40 -33.34
C GLU A 527 31.80 -18.17 -33.66
N PHE A 528 30.89 -18.78 -32.90
CA PHE A 528 29.46 -18.58 -33.09
C PHE A 528 29.03 -17.13 -32.82
N LEU A 529 29.59 -16.47 -31.80
CA LEU A 529 29.36 -15.04 -31.54
C LEU A 529 29.74 -14.17 -32.73
N LYS A 530 30.92 -14.44 -33.35
CA LYS A 530 31.39 -13.73 -34.55
C LYS A 530 30.45 -13.94 -35.74
N LEU A 531 30.11 -15.20 -36.02
CA LEU A 531 29.20 -15.57 -37.11
C LEU A 531 27.82 -14.92 -36.98
N CYS A 532 27.38 -14.69 -35.75
CA CYS A 532 26.08 -14.08 -35.47
C CYS A 532 26.12 -12.55 -35.32
N HIS A 533 27.29 -11.91 -35.52
CA HIS A 533 27.52 -10.48 -35.30
C HIS A 533 27.14 -10.02 -33.87
N LEU A 534 27.32 -10.90 -32.88
CA LEU A 534 27.08 -10.62 -31.46
C LEU A 534 28.30 -10.03 -30.74
N VAL A 535 29.45 -10.07 -31.40
CA VAL A 535 30.69 -9.38 -31.04
C VAL A 535 31.34 -8.88 -32.34
N PRO A 536 32.21 -7.84 -32.29
CA PRO A 536 33.02 -7.46 -33.44
C PRO A 536 33.89 -8.61 -33.94
N THR A 537 34.33 -8.50 -35.19
CA THR A 537 35.29 -9.45 -35.79
C THR A 537 36.52 -8.67 -36.24
N PRO A 538 37.67 -8.77 -35.55
CA PRO A 538 37.94 -9.58 -34.34
C PRO A 538 37.22 -9.05 -33.08
N PRO A 539 36.97 -9.90 -32.06
CA PRO A 539 36.27 -9.48 -30.84
C PRO A 539 37.12 -8.49 -30.07
N ASP A 540 36.51 -7.40 -29.63
CA ASP A 540 37.16 -6.45 -28.74
C ASP A 540 36.98 -6.86 -27.26
N PRO A 541 37.83 -6.36 -26.34
CA PRO A 541 37.75 -6.75 -24.94
C PRO A 541 36.42 -6.42 -24.26
N LYS A 542 35.79 -5.29 -24.63
CA LYS A 542 34.56 -4.81 -24.01
C LYS A 542 33.36 -5.66 -24.41
N SER A 543 33.20 -6.00 -25.70
CA SER A 543 32.11 -6.88 -26.12
C SER A 543 32.20 -8.28 -25.48
N MET A 544 33.41 -8.82 -25.33
CA MET A 544 33.62 -10.09 -24.65
C MET A 544 33.29 -10.01 -23.16
N ALA A 545 33.72 -8.94 -22.47
CA ALA A 545 33.39 -8.73 -21.05
C ALA A 545 31.87 -8.69 -20.82
N TYR A 546 31.13 -7.98 -21.69
CA TYR A 546 29.68 -7.92 -21.62
C TYR A 546 29.01 -9.27 -21.88
N PHE A 547 29.52 -10.04 -22.86
CA PHE A 547 29.06 -11.41 -23.09
C PHE A 547 29.25 -12.27 -21.83
N LEU A 548 30.45 -12.26 -21.24
CA LEU A 548 30.77 -13.09 -20.06
C LEU A 548 29.95 -12.72 -18.83
N ARG A 549 29.64 -11.42 -18.63
CA ARG A 549 28.89 -10.97 -17.46
C ARG A 549 27.38 -11.16 -17.59
N TYR A 550 26.83 -10.76 -18.73
CA TYR A 550 25.39 -10.55 -18.87
C TYR A 550 24.67 -11.67 -19.61
N SER A 551 25.38 -12.68 -20.12
CA SER A 551 24.75 -13.80 -20.81
C SER A 551 24.31 -14.87 -19.80
N PRO A 552 23.00 -15.08 -19.60
CA PRO A 552 22.53 -16.09 -18.66
C PRO A 552 22.93 -17.50 -19.09
N GLY A 553 23.23 -18.35 -18.12
CA GLY A 553 23.53 -19.76 -18.36
C GLY A 553 24.99 -20.06 -18.72
N LEU A 554 25.88 -19.06 -18.79
CA LEU A 554 27.33 -19.29 -18.87
C LEU A 554 27.85 -19.99 -17.61
N ASP A 555 28.77 -20.93 -17.80
CA ASP A 555 29.45 -21.62 -16.71
C ASP A 555 30.45 -20.68 -16.02
N LYS A 556 30.23 -20.44 -14.73
CA LYS A 556 31.07 -19.55 -13.91
C LYS A 556 32.52 -20.02 -13.82
N VAL A 557 32.76 -21.34 -13.88
CA VAL A 557 34.12 -21.90 -13.87
C VAL A 557 34.84 -21.52 -15.14
N LYS A 558 34.19 -21.70 -16.30
CA LYS A 558 34.78 -21.35 -17.61
C LYS A 558 35.01 -19.85 -17.78
N ILE A 559 34.12 -19.01 -17.23
CA ILE A 559 34.37 -17.57 -17.17
C ILE A 559 35.66 -17.30 -16.38
N GLY A 560 35.81 -17.94 -15.22
CA GLY A 560 37.01 -17.80 -14.38
C GLY A 560 38.30 -18.29 -15.07
N GLU A 561 38.25 -19.43 -15.75
CA GLU A 561 39.37 -19.97 -16.53
C GLU A 561 39.80 -19.00 -17.64
N PHE A 562 38.85 -18.49 -18.41
CA PHE A 562 39.12 -17.53 -19.47
C PHE A 562 39.74 -16.23 -18.93
N LEU A 563 39.16 -15.67 -17.87
CA LEU A 563 39.64 -14.42 -17.28
C LEU A 563 40.96 -14.57 -16.51
N GLY A 564 41.32 -15.79 -16.10
CA GLY A 564 42.56 -16.10 -15.37
C GLY A 564 43.75 -16.44 -16.28
N ASP A 565 43.51 -16.62 -17.57
CA ASP A 565 44.56 -16.91 -18.55
C ASP A 565 45.48 -15.68 -18.75
N PRO A 566 46.82 -15.86 -18.72
CA PRO A 566 47.78 -14.77 -18.83
C PRO A 566 47.86 -14.09 -20.22
N ASP A 567 47.11 -14.57 -21.21
CA ASP A 567 47.03 -13.95 -22.54
C ASP A 567 46.65 -12.46 -22.48
N GLU A 568 47.34 -11.62 -23.26
CA GLU A 568 47.18 -10.15 -23.20
C GLU A 568 45.73 -9.71 -23.51
N PHE A 569 45.03 -10.43 -24.38
CA PHE A 569 43.62 -10.18 -24.68
C PHE A 569 42.73 -10.45 -23.47
N ASN A 570 42.95 -11.58 -22.78
CA ASN A 570 42.14 -12.01 -21.64
C ASN A 570 42.33 -11.07 -20.44
N LEU A 571 43.55 -10.57 -20.22
CA LEU A 571 43.81 -9.53 -19.22
C LEU A 571 43.08 -8.21 -19.52
N LYS A 572 42.97 -7.81 -20.80
CA LYS A 572 42.17 -6.65 -21.20
C LYS A 572 40.67 -6.90 -21.00
N VAL A 573 40.18 -8.11 -21.30
CA VAL A 573 38.79 -8.50 -21.05
C VAL A 573 38.49 -8.49 -19.54
N LEU A 574 39.41 -8.98 -18.72
CA LEU A 574 39.28 -8.95 -17.25
C LEU A 574 39.12 -7.52 -16.74
N LYS A 575 39.93 -6.57 -17.25
CA LYS A 575 39.79 -5.17 -16.90
C LYS A 575 38.41 -4.61 -17.25
N GLU A 576 37.97 -4.81 -18.50
CA GLU A 576 36.63 -4.36 -18.93
C GLU A 576 35.51 -5.05 -18.14
N PHE A 577 35.69 -6.32 -17.77
CA PHE A 577 34.74 -7.08 -16.95
C PHE A 577 34.64 -6.52 -15.54
N THR A 578 35.77 -6.17 -14.91
CA THR A 578 35.77 -5.53 -13.59
C THR A 578 35.13 -4.15 -13.61
N ASP A 579 35.33 -3.37 -14.68
CA ASP A 579 34.77 -2.02 -14.85
C ASP A 579 33.24 -2.01 -14.99
N THR A 580 32.62 -3.19 -15.12
CA THR A 580 31.17 -3.29 -15.17
C THR A 580 30.51 -3.35 -13.78
N PHE A 581 31.24 -3.71 -12.71
CA PHE A 581 30.74 -3.72 -11.32
C PHE A 581 30.74 -2.33 -10.71
#